data_AF-A0A2V8DPK6-F1
#
_entry.id   AF-A0A2V8DPK6-F1
#
_cell.length_a   1.000
_cell.length_b   1.000
_cell.length_c   1.000
_cell.angle_alpha   90.00
_cell.angle_beta   90.00
_cell.angle_gamma   90.00
#
_symmetry.space_group_name_H-M   'P 1'
#
loop_
_entity.id
_entity.type
_entity.pdbx_description
1 polymer ?
#
loop_
_entity_poly.entity_id
_entity_poly.type
_entity_poly.pdbx_seq_one_letter_code
_entity_poly.pdbx_strand_id
1 'polypeptide(L)'
;KQKAREMSRQKAAEIAAKLRGAPDFEKAAKAAGVEAKTTELLARDSPIPDLGVAPAVEEIAFKLAVGAVSDPIAIDAGTAIIKVLEKKEVTPSELAAAKDKFREEVLGDRRNRFFSAYMGKAKEKMRIEVNREALQKAVS
;
A
#
# COMPACT_ATOMS: atom_id res chain seq x y z
N LYS A 1 12.05 10.74 -31.62
CA LYS A 1 11.35 10.25 -30.40
C LYS A 1 11.16 11.32 -29.32
N GLN A 2 12.07 12.30 -29.14
CA GLN A 2 11.91 13.40 -28.16
C GLN A 2 10.79 14.40 -28.50
N LYS A 3 10.70 14.92 -29.74
CA LYS A 3 9.63 15.86 -30.17
C LYS A 3 8.21 15.32 -29.94
N ALA A 4 8.00 14.02 -30.12
CA ALA A 4 6.69 13.39 -29.87
C ALA A 4 6.32 13.39 -28.38
N ARG A 5 7.31 13.17 -27.49
CA ARG A 5 7.11 13.22 -26.03
C ARG A 5 6.89 14.65 -25.52
N GLU A 6 7.53 15.65 -26.13
CA GLU A 6 7.28 17.06 -25.80
C GLU A 6 5.89 17.51 -26.25
N MET A 7 5.47 17.20 -27.49
CA MET A 7 4.13 17.53 -27.95
C MET A 7 3.04 16.82 -27.13
N SER A 8 3.24 15.55 -26.75
CA SER A 8 2.32 14.86 -25.84
C SER A 8 2.27 15.52 -24.47
N ARG A 9 3.41 15.96 -23.91
CA ARG A 9 3.43 16.68 -22.63
C ARG A 9 2.75 18.04 -22.70
N GLN A 10 2.97 18.80 -23.77
CA GLN A 10 2.30 20.09 -23.97
C GLN A 10 0.79 19.93 -24.08
N LYS A 11 0.31 19.00 -24.91
CA LYS A 11 -1.12 18.67 -25.00
C LYS A 11 -1.68 18.20 -23.66
N ALA A 12 -0.96 17.33 -22.95
CA ALA A 12 -1.41 16.86 -21.65
C ALA A 12 -1.46 18.00 -20.62
N ALA A 13 -0.54 18.96 -20.66
CA ALA A 13 -0.53 20.12 -19.78
C ALA A 13 -1.71 21.05 -20.06
N GLU A 14 -2.04 21.28 -21.34
CA GLU A 14 -3.24 22.03 -21.73
C GLU A 14 -4.53 21.34 -21.26
N ILE A 15 -4.60 20.02 -21.39
CA ILE A 15 -5.73 19.23 -20.90
C ILE A 15 -5.81 19.30 -19.37
N ALA A 16 -4.69 19.15 -18.66
CA ALA A 16 -4.65 19.26 -17.19
C ALA A 16 -5.12 20.65 -16.72
N ALA A 17 -4.71 21.72 -17.41
CA ALA A 17 -5.18 23.08 -17.11
C ALA A 17 -6.70 23.23 -17.30
N LYS A 18 -7.26 22.67 -18.37
CA LYS A 18 -8.72 22.66 -18.60
C LYS A 18 -9.45 21.83 -17.55
N LEU A 19 -8.88 20.69 -17.14
CA LEU A 19 -9.46 19.81 -16.12
C LEU A 19 -9.44 20.41 -14.72
N ARG A 20 -8.43 21.23 -14.39
CA ARG A 20 -8.33 21.94 -13.11
C ARG A 20 -9.48 22.92 -12.86
N GLY A 21 -9.91 23.63 -13.89
CA GLY A 21 -11.01 24.59 -13.82
C GLY A 21 -12.38 23.99 -14.09
N ALA A 22 -12.45 22.72 -14.48
CA ALA A 22 -13.71 22.10 -14.88
C ALA A 22 -14.53 21.62 -13.66
N PRO A 23 -15.83 21.98 -13.58
CA PRO A 23 -16.71 21.46 -12.53
C PRO A 23 -16.92 19.95 -12.66
N ASP A 24 -17.00 19.43 -13.89
CA ASP A 24 -17.11 18.00 -14.21
C ASP A 24 -15.83 17.50 -14.88
N PHE A 25 -15.01 16.75 -14.13
CA PHE A 25 -13.76 16.17 -14.64
C PHE A 25 -14.03 15.16 -15.77
N GLU A 26 -15.05 14.31 -15.65
CA GLU A 26 -15.39 13.32 -16.67
C GLU A 26 -15.88 13.96 -17.98
N LYS A 27 -16.70 15.02 -17.89
CA LYS A 27 -17.17 15.73 -19.09
C LYS A 27 -16.02 16.46 -19.79
N ALA A 28 -15.14 17.10 -19.02
CA ALA A 28 -13.98 17.78 -19.57
C ALA A 28 -12.96 16.80 -20.18
N ALA A 29 -12.79 15.61 -19.59
CA ALA A 29 -12.00 14.53 -20.17
C ALA A 29 -12.60 14.06 -21.50
N LYS A 30 -13.90 13.77 -21.55
CA LYS A 30 -14.61 13.40 -22.79
C LYS A 30 -14.50 14.47 -23.87
N ALA A 31 -14.62 15.75 -23.50
CA ALA A 31 -14.45 16.87 -24.42
C ALA A 31 -13.01 16.98 -24.96
N ALA A 32 -12.02 16.53 -24.18
CA ALA A 32 -10.63 16.42 -24.60
C ALA A 32 -10.31 15.11 -25.37
N GLY A 33 -11.31 14.25 -25.60
CA GLY A 33 -11.15 12.97 -26.30
C GLY A 33 -10.48 11.88 -25.48
N VAL A 34 -10.46 12.01 -24.15
CA VAL A 34 -9.89 11.03 -23.22
C VAL A 34 -10.97 10.48 -22.29
N GLU A 35 -10.91 9.19 -21.99
CA GLU A 35 -11.84 8.55 -21.08
C GLU A 35 -11.36 8.71 -19.64
N ALA A 36 -12.18 9.37 -18.81
CA ALA A 36 -11.95 9.40 -17.36
C ALA A 36 -12.58 8.16 -16.74
N LYS A 37 -11.80 7.45 -15.92
CA LYS A 37 -12.27 6.33 -15.13
C LYS A 37 -12.05 6.63 -13.66
N THR A 38 -13.07 6.35 -12.87
CA THR A 38 -13.04 6.52 -11.42
C THR A 38 -12.69 5.19 -10.79
N THR A 39 -11.67 5.18 -9.92
CA THR A 39 -11.29 4.01 -9.14
C THR A 39 -11.95 4.06 -7.77
N GLU A 40 -12.10 2.91 -7.13
CA GLU A 40 -12.39 2.85 -5.69
C GLU A 40 -11.17 3.31 -4.87
N LEU A 41 -11.29 3.30 -3.53
CA LEU A 41 -10.19 3.60 -2.63
C LEU A 41 -9.05 2.58 -2.80
N LEU A 42 -7.88 3.07 -3.20
CA LEU A 42 -6.68 2.26 -3.40
C LEU A 42 -5.73 2.44 -2.22
N ALA A 43 -5.22 1.31 -1.70
CA ALA A 43 -4.14 1.33 -0.73
C ALA A 43 -2.79 1.56 -1.43
N ARG A 44 -1.77 1.95 -0.66
CA ARG A 44 -0.40 2.04 -1.17
C ARG A 44 0.05 0.68 -1.70
N ASP A 45 0.87 0.69 -2.75
CA ASP A 45 1.37 -0.51 -3.44
C ASP A 45 0.28 -1.41 -4.08
N SER A 46 -0.96 -0.93 -4.18
CA SER A 46 -2.02 -1.67 -4.87
C SER A 46 -2.04 -1.35 -6.37
N PRO A 47 -2.32 -2.34 -7.25
CA PRO A 47 -2.43 -2.10 -8.68
C PRO A 47 -3.59 -1.14 -8.97
N ILE A 48 -3.32 -0.11 -9.77
CA ILE A 48 -4.33 0.85 -10.22
C ILE A 48 -5.04 0.24 -11.44
N PRO A 49 -6.39 0.18 -11.47
CA PRO A 49 -7.14 -0.25 -12.65
C PRO A 49 -6.66 0.47 -13.93
N ASP A 50 -6.51 -0.27 -15.03
CA ASP A 50 -5.99 0.17 -16.35
C ASP A 50 -4.52 0.62 -16.41
N LEU A 51 -3.94 1.10 -15.30
CA LEU A 51 -2.56 1.60 -15.25
C LEU A 51 -1.58 0.55 -14.69
N GLY A 52 -2.09 -0.47 -14.01
CA GLY A 52 -1.28 -1.49 -13.34
C GLY A 52 -0.46 -0.90 -12.20
N VAL A 53 0.80 -1.35 -12.07
CA VAL A 53 1.73 -0.84 -11.07
C VAL A 53 2.35 0.46 -11.60
N ALA A 54 1.87 1.61 -11.10
CA ALA A 54 2.35 2.93 -11.50
C ALA A 54 2.79 3.77 -10.27
N PRO A 55 4.00 3.55 -9.74
CA PRO A 55 4.47 4.19 -8.50
C PRO A 55 4.48 5.73 -8.58
N ALA A 56 4.81 6.30 -9.74
CA ALA A 56 4.80 7.75 -9.95
C ALA A 56 3.40 8.36 -9.82
N VAL A 57 2.37 7.63 -10.23
CA VAL A 57 0.97 8.06 -10.10
C VAL A 57 0.53 7.98 -8.65
N GLU A 58 0.86 6.88 -7.97
CA GLU A 58 0.58 6.69 -6.55
C GLU A 58 1.21 7.80 -5.69
N GLU A 59 2.50 8.07 -5.88
CA GLU A 59 3.22 9.09 -5.10
C GLU A 59 2.55 10.46 -5.20
N ILE A 60 2.13 10.85 -6.41
CA ILE A 60 1.45 12.12 -6.65
C ILE A 60 0.02 12.10 -6.09
N ALA A 61 -0.71 10.99 -6.22
CA ALA A 61 -2.06 10.84 -5.69
C ALA A 61 -2.10 11.05 -4.16
N PHE A 62 -1.16 10.45 -3.43
CA PHE A 62 -1.10 10.56 -1.97
C PHE A 62 -0.58 11.92 -1.48
N LYS A 63 0.18 12.65 -2.30
CA LYS A 63 0.68 14.01 -2.00
C LYS A 63 -0.35 15.10 -2.30
N LEU A 64 -1.23 14.89 -3.28
CA LEU A 64 -2.24 15.87 -3.66
C LEU A 64 -3.36 15.98 -2.62
N ALA A 65 -3.93 17.19 -2.53
CA ALA A 65 -5.11 17.43 -1.73
C ALA A 65 -6.37 16.86 -2.40
N VAL A 66 -7.37 16.51 -1.59
CA VAL A 66 -8.69 16.10 -2.09
C VAL A 66 -9.28 17.23 -2.94
N GLY A 67 -9.80 16.88 -4.12
CA GLY A 67 -10.31 17.80 -5.14
C GLY A 67 -9.26 18.33 -6.12
N ALA A 68 -7.96 18.17 -5.84
CA ALA A 68 -6.90 18.68 -6.70
C ALA A 68 -6.63 17.78 -7.90
N VAL A 69 -6.21 18.41 -9.02
CA VAL A 69 -5.82 17.73 -10.26
C VAL A 69 -4.30 17.84 -10.45
N SER A 70 -3.67 16.68 -10.67
CA SER A 70 -2.23 16.54 -10.92
C SER A 70 -1.76 17.21 -12.22
N ASP A 71 -0.46 17.47 -12.29
CA ASP A 71 0.22 17.71 -13.56
C ASP A 71 0.36 16.40 -14.36
N PRO A 72 0.60 16.47 -15.68
CA PRO A 72 0.81 15.28 -16.50
C PRO A 72 1.95 14.40 -15.98
N ILE A 73 1.60 13.18 -15.60
CA ILE A 73 2.53 12.19 -15.02
C ILE A 73 3.00 11.28 -16.15
N ALA A 74 4.31 11.25 -16.40
CA ALA A 74 4.90 10.32 -17.35
C ALA A 74 4.93 8.91 -16.74
N ILE A 75 4.34 7.95 -17.45
CA ILE A 75 4.31 6.53 -17.09
C ILE A 75 4.73 5.70 -18.29
N ASP A 76 5.07 4.42 -18.08
CA ASP A 76 5.50 3.54 -19.17
C ASP A 76 4.43 3.36 -20.25
N ALA A 77 3.15 3.38 -19.85
CA ALA A 77 2.00 3.31 -20.75
C ALA A 77 1.68 4.65 -21.48
N GLY A 78 2.37 5.76 -21.16
CA GLY A 78 2.12 7.07 -21.76
C GLY A 78 2.13 8.23 -20.75
N THR A 79 1.01 8.93 -20.65
CA THR A 79 0.86 10.10 -19.75
C THR A 79 -0.48 10.04 -19.06
N ALA A 80 -0.48 10.10 -17.73
CA ALA A 80 -1.67 10.06 -16.89
C ALA A 80 -1.93 11.42 -16.23
N ILE A 81 -3.20 11.77 -16.07
CA ILE A 81 -3.66 12.92 -15.29
C ILE A 81 -4.69 12.39 -14.30
N ILE A 82 -4.43 12.57 -13.02
CA ILE A 82 -5.30 12.14 -11.93
C ILE A 82 -5.95 13.31 -11.20
N LYS A 83 -7.15 13.07 -10.66
CA LYS A 83 -7.85 13.94 -9.71
C LYS A 83 -8.12 13.13 -8.44
N VAL A 84 -7.75 13.66 -7.28
CA VAL A 84 -8.02 12.99 -6.00
C VAL A 84 -9.47 13.28 -5.60
N LEU A 85 -10.33 12.27 -5.54
CA LEU A 85 -11.74 12.43 -5.16
C LEU A 85 -11.94 12.32 -3.65
N GLU A 86 -11.24 11.38 -3.02
CA GLU A 86 -11.33 11.10 -1.60
C GLU A 86 -9.96 10.62 -1.11
N LYS A 87 -9.64 10.93 0.14
CA LYS A 87 -8.47 10.39 0.82
C LYS A 87 -8.88 9.90 2.19
N LYS A 88 -8.72 8.61 2.43
CA LYS A 88 -8.92 8.02 3.75
C LYS A 88 -7.63 8.12 4.54
N GLU A 89 -7.54 9.11 5.42
CA GLU A 89 -6.42 9.25 6.34
C GLU A 89 -6.60 8.30 7.53
N VAL A 90 -5.48 7.72 7.99
CA VAL A 90 -5.49 6.94 9.23
C VAL A 90 -5.72 7.91 10.37
N THR A 91 -6.76 7.65 11.17
CA THR A 91 -7.06 8.48 12.32
C THR A 91 -5.98 8.31 13.41
N PRO A 92 -5.73 9.31 14.26
CA PRO A 92 -4.80 9.17 15.38
C PRO A 92 -5.13 7.99 16.30
N SER A 93 -6.41 7.66 16.45
CA SER A 93 -6.89 6.51 17.24
C SER A 93 -6.52 5.18 16.60
N GLU A 94 -6.69 5.03 15.28
CA GLU A 94 -6.28 3.83 14.55
C GLU A 94 -4.76 3.64 14.59
N LEU A 95 -4.00 4.74 14.49
CA LEU A 95 -2.55 4.70 14.63
C LEU A 95 -2.11 4.28 16.03
N ALA A 96 -2.77 4.76 17.09
CA ALA A 96 -2.48 4.35 18.46
C ALA A 96 -2.77 2.85 18.67
N ALA A 97 -3.95 2.39 18.24
CA ALA A 97 -4.32 0.99 18.34
C ALA A 97 -3.37 0.05 17.57
N ALA A 98 -2.95 0.45 16.36
CA ALA A 98 -1.98 -0.30 15.57
C ALA A 98 -0.61 -0.39 16.26
N LYS A 99 -0.15 0.70 16.90
CA LYS A 99 1.11 0.72 17.66
C LYS A 99 1.06 -0.20 18.87
N ASP A 100 -0.03 -0.17 19.63
CA ASP A 100 -0.19 -1.01 20.82
C ASP A 100 -0.21 -2.50 20.45
N LYS A 101 -0.98 -2.86 19.42
CA LYS A 101 -1.00 -4.23 18.90
C LYS A 101 0.39 -4.69 18.44
N PHE A 102 1.10 -3.86 17.68
CA PHE A 102 2.45 -4.18 17.22
C PHE A 102 3.42 -4.35 18.40
N ARG A 103 3.29 -3.53 19.44
CA ARG A 103 4.09 -3.66 20.67
C ARG A 103 3.83 -5.00 21.36
N GLU A 104 2.57 -5.42 21.49
CA GLU A 104 2.22 -6.70 22.09
C GLU A 104 2.76 -7.89 21.30
N GLU A 105 2.66 -7.85 19.97
CA GLU A 105 3.22 -8.88 19.08
C GLU A 105 4.74 -9.00 19.26
N VAL A 106 5.46 -7.88 19.22
CA VAL A 106 6.92 -7.87 19.42
C VAL A 106 7.32 -8.38 20.82
N LEU A 107 6.56 -8.02 21.86
CA LEU A 107 6.80 -8.51 23.22
C LEU A 107 6.52 -10.01 23.34
N GLY A 108 5.45 -10.50 22.72
CA GLY A 108 5.11 -11.92 22.64
C GLY A 108 6.22 -12.73 21.95
N ASP A 109 6.70 -12.25 20.80
CA ASP A 109 7.78 -12.87 20.05
C ASP A 109 9.10 -12.94 20.83
N ARG A 110 9.44 -11.86 21.55
CA ARG A 110 10.63 -11.83 22.41
C ARG A 110 10.51 -12.82 23.56
N ARG A 111 9.35 -12.88 24.22
CA ARG A 111 9.08 -13.80 25.32
C ARG A 111 9.15 -15.26 24.86
N ASN A 112 8.54 -15.59 23.71
CA ASN A 112 8.60 -16.92 23.13
C ASN A 112 10.03 -17.32 22.79
N ARG A 113 10.80 -16.44 22.13
CA ARG A 113 12.22 -16.70 21.84
C ARG A 113 13.04 -16.95 23.09
N PHE A 114 12.86 -16.13 24.13
CA PHE A 114 13.54 -16.32 25.40
C PHE A 114 13.17 -17.65 26.06
N PHE A 115 11.87 -17.96 26.13
CA PHE A 115 11.38 -19.20 26.73
C PHE A 115 11.90 -20.44 25.99
N SER A 116 11.86 -20.44 24.65
CA SER A 116 12.41 -21.54 23.84
C SER A 116 13.91 -21.71 24.06
N ALA A 117 14.69 -20.63 24.12
CA ALA A 117 16.13 -20.69 24.38
C ALA A 117 16.44 -21.18 25.81
N TYR A 118 15.67 -20.71 26.80
CA TYR A 118 15.79 -21.13 28.20
C TYR A 118 15.45 -22.62 28.38
N MET A 119 14.33 -23.08 27.80
CA MET A 119 13.93 -24.49 27.83
C MET A 119 14.91 -25.40 27.08
N GLY A 120 15.49 -24.94 25.97
CA GLY A 120 16.57 -25.64 25.28
C GLY A 120 17.76 -25.89 26.21
N LYS A 121 18.28 -24.84 26.85
CA LYS A 121 19.38 -24.95 27.81
C LYS A 121 19.03 -25.78 29.06
N ALA A 122 17.79 -25.68 29.54
CA ALA A 122 17.33 -26.45 30.69
C ALA A 122 17.27 -27.96 30.37
N LYS A 123 16.78 -28.33 29.18
CA LYS A 123 16.76 -29.73 28.72
C LYS A 123 18.18 -30.31 28.58
N GLU A 124 19.15 -29.53 28.11
CA GLU A 124 20.55 -29.98 28.03
C GLU A 124 21.19 -30.23 29.40
N LYS A 125 20.79 -29.45 30.43
CA LYS A 125 21.30 -29.60 31.80
C LYS A 125 20.52 -30.61 32.65
N MET A 126 19.32 -31.00 32.22
CA MET A 126 18.51 -32.00 32.92
C MET A 126 18.90 -33.41 32.46
N ARG A 127 19.28 -34.26 33.41
CA ARG A 127 19.44 -35.70 33.17
C ARG A 127 18.04 -36.32 33.03
N ILE A 128 17.59 -36.50 31.79
CA ILE A 128 16.31 -37.14 31.49
C ILE A 128 16.49 -38.67 31.60
N GLU A 129 16.08 -39.26 32.72
CA GLU A 129 15.98 -40.71 32.86
C GLU A 129 14.58 -41.17 32.43
N VAL A 130 14.49 -41.77 31.24
CA VAL A 130 13.24 -42.32 30.72
C VAL A 130 13.05 -43.72 31.30
N ASN A 131 12.12 -43.87 32.25
CA ASN A 131 11.69 -45.18 32.73
C ASN A 131 10.83 -45.87 31.66
N ARG A 132 11.45 -46.76 30.87
CA ARG A 132 10.81 -47.46 29.74
C ARG A 132 9.67 -48.39 30.14
N GLU A 133 9.69 -48.97 31.34
CA GLU A 133 8.59 -49.82 31.84
C GLU A 133 7.32 -49.00 32.11
N ALA A 134 7.46 -47.82 32.71
CA ALA A 134 6.33 -46.93 32.98
C ALA A 134 5.72 -46.39 31.68
N LEU A 135 6.55 -46.16 30.66
CA LEU A 135 6.09 -45.71 29.33
C LEU A 135 5.29 -46.80 28.60
N GLN A 136 5.71 -48.07 28.69
CA GLN A 136 5.01 -49.19 28.05
C GLN A 136 3.64 -49.46 28.67
N LYS A 137 3.50 -49.37 30.01
CA LYS A 137 2.22 -49.56 30.71
C LYS A 137 1.19 -48.45 30.44
N ALA A 138 1.61 -47.26 30.02
CA ALA A 138 0.72 -46.14 29.74
C ALA A 138 0.21 -46.13 28.29
N VAL A 139 0.85 -46.89 27.41
CA VAL A 139 0.51 -46.99 25.97
C VAL A 139 -0.21 -48.30 25.63
N SER A 140 -0.22 -49.27 26.57
CA SER A 140 -1.07 -50.48 26.55
C SER A 140 -2.41 -50.23 27.21
#